data_AF-J9E107-F1
#
_entry.id   AF-J9E107-F1
#
_cell.length_a   1.000
_cell.length_b   1.000
_cell.length_c   1.000
_cell.angle_alpha   90.00
_cell.angle_beta   90.00
_cell.angle_gamma   90.00
#
_symmetry.space_group_name_H-M   'P 1'
#
loop_
_entity.id
_entity.type
_entity.pdbx_description
1 polymer ?
#
loop_
_entity_poly.entity_id
_entity_poly.type
_entity_poly.pdbx_seq_one_letter_code
_entity_poly.pdbx_strand_id
1 'polypeptide(L)'
;MPGAQYYDGKKLNIPISKEAAVELIERWIHQGISSMMACIATQRLNKLNEYERNRLQKCSQGAQDIYEQARCVVRAIDAKPKQMDSTR
;
A
#
# COMPACT_ATOMS: atom_id res chain seq x y z
N MET A 1 2.93 -26.63 -19.07
CA MET A 1 2.98 -25.38 -18.28
C MET A 1 3.99 -24.44 -18.94
N PRO A 2 3.66 -23.16 -19.22
CA PRO A 2 4.52 -22.23 -19.95
C PRO A 2 5.91 -22.03 -19.31
N GLY A 3 6.02 -22.19 -17.99
CA GLY A 3 7.28 -22.06 -17.26
C GLY A 3 8.21 -23.28 -17.31
N ALA A 4 7.74 -24.44 -17.79
CA ALA A 4 8.53 -25.68 -17.77
C ALA A 4 9.78 -25.61 -18.66
N GLN A 5 9.72 -24.84 -19.74
CA GLN A 5 10.85 -24.62 -20.66
C GLN A 5 12.01 -23.82 -20.03
N TYR A 6 11.76 -23.11 -18.92
CA TYR A 6 12.76 -22.32 -18.22
C TYR A 6 13.31 -23.04 -16.98
N TYR A 7 12.87 -24.27 -16.70
CA TYR A 7 13.29 -25.03 -15.54
C TYR A 7 14.47 -25.94 -15.89
N ASP A 8 15.60 -25.75 -15.21
CA ASP A 8 16.84 -26.53 -15.45
C ASP A 8 16.94 -27.82 -14.61
N GLY A 9 15.84 -28.22 -13.96
CA GLY A 9 15.81 -29.34 -13.01
C GLY A 9 16.10 -28.94 -11.56
N LYS A 10 16.61 -27.72 -11.31
CA LYS A 10 16.90 -27.18 -9.97
C LYS A 10 16.22 -25.84 -9.73
N LYS A 11 16.16 -24.97 -10.74
CA LYS A 11 15.63 -23.61 -10.66
C LYS A 11 14.98 -23.18 -11.97
N LEU A 12 14.11 -22.18 -11.86
CA LEU A 12 13.56 -21.45 -12.99
C LEU A 12 14.56 -20.35 -13.40
N ASN A 13 15.10 -20.43 -14.61
CA ASN A 13 15.91 -19.38 -15.22
C ASN A 13 15.04 -18.63 -16.24
N ILE A 14 14.33 -17.61 -15.78
CA ILE A 14 13.47 -16.79 -16.63
C ILE A 14 14.30 -15.66 -17.24
N PRO A 15 14.52 -15.64 -18.56
CA PRO A 15 15.23 -14.54 -19.20
C PRO A 15 14.35 -13.29 -19.16
N ILE A 16 14.85 -12.22 -18.56
CA ILE A 16 14.20 -10.90 -18.52
C ILE A 16 15.11 -9.86 -19.18
N SER A 17 14.51 -8.93 -19.92
CA SER A 17 15.27 -7.78 -20.44
C SER A 17 15.66 -6.84 -19.29
N LYS A 18 16.62 -5.94 -19.52
CA LYS A 18 17.03 -4.96 -18.50
C LYS A 18 15.88 -4.03 -18.14
N GLU A 19 15.09 -3.63 -19.12
CA GLU A 19 13.95 -2.72 -18.99
C GLU A 19 12.85 -3.38 -18.14
N ALA A 20 12.50 -4.63 -18.47
CA ALA A 20 11.54 -5.40 -17.69
C ALA A 20 12.03 -5.64 -16.24
N ALA A 21 13.34 -5.81 -16.04
CA ALA A 21 13.92 -5.93 -14.70
C ALA A 21 13.78 -4.63 -13.89
N VAL A 22 13.99 -3.47 -14.51
CA VAL A 22 13.82 -2.16 -13.88
C VAL A 22 12.35 -1.92 -13.50
N GLU A 23 11.42 -2.16 -14.44
CA GLU A 23 9.98 -2.03 -14.18
C GLU A 23 9.52 -2.97 -13.05
N LEU A 24 10.06 -4.19 -13.03
CA LEU A 24 9.77 -5.13 -11.95
C LEU A 24 10.25 -4.56 -10.62
N ILE A 25 11.50 -4.14 -10.52
CA ILE A 25 12.06 -3.54 -9.29
C ILE A 25 11.23 -2.35 -8.82
N GLU A 26 10.85 -1.45 -9.73
CA GLU A 26 9.98 -0.30 -9.41
C GLU A 26 8.64 -0.74 -8.82
N ARG A 27 7.99 -1.75 -9.42
CA ARG A 27 6.74 -2.32 -8.89
C ARG A 27 6.91 -2.90 -7.49
N TRP A 28 7.98 -3.65 -7.23
CA TRP A 28 8.26 -4.20 -5.91
C TRP A 28 8.49 -3.10 -4.87
N ILE A 29 9.22 -2.03 -5.24
CA ILE A 29 9.41 -0.86 -4.39
C ILE A 29 8.07 -0.19 -4.07
N HIS A 30 7.22 0.04 -5.07
CA HIS A 30 5.91 0.64 -4.87
C HIS A 30 5.00 -0.21 -3.97
N GLN A 31 5.02 -1.54 -4.11
CA GLN A 31 4.30 -2.46 -3.22
C GLN A 31 4.84 -2.41 -1.80
N GLY A 32 6.17 -2.39 -1.64
CA GLY A 32 6.82 -2.24 -0.34
C GLY A 32 6.41 -0.95 0.37
N ILE A 33 6.48 0.19 -0.31
CA ILE A 33 6.08 1.48 0.27
C ILE A 33 4.57 1.51 0.56
N SER A 34 3.74 0.98 -0.33
CA SER A 34 2.29 0.87 -0.09
C SER A 34 1.98 0.08 1.18
N SER A 35 2.73 -0.98 1.48
CA SER A 35 2.59 -1.74 2.72
C SER A 35 2.92 -0.90 3.97
N MET A 36 3.96 -0.06 3.90
CA MET A 36 4.32 0.85 4.99
C MET A 36 3.23 1.91 5.20
N MET A 37 2.71 2.49 4.12
CA MET A 37 1.61 3.44 4.17
C MET A 37 0.35 2.83 4.80
N ALA A 38 0.01 1.58 4.44
CA ALA A 38 -1.10 0.86 5.05
C ALA A 38 -0.90 0.67 6.56
N CYS A 39 0.32 0.34 7.02
CA CYS A 39 0.63 0.25 8.45
C CYS A 39 0.40 1.58 9.17
N ILE A 40 0.89 2.69 8.62
CA ILE A 40 0.68 4.04 9.18
C ILE A 40 -0.81 4.38 9.23
N ALA A 41 -1.55 4.08 8.16
CA ALA A 41 -2.99 4.27 8.10
C ALA A 41 -3.71 3.49 9.22
N THR A 42 -3.35 2.22 9.42
CA THR A 42 -3.89 1.37 10.50
C THR A 42 -3.63 1.96 11.88
N GLN A 43 -2.42 2.47 12.14
CA GLN A 43 -2.12 3.13 13.42
C GLN A 43 -2.97 4.39 13.65
N ARG A 44 -3.30 5.12 12.58
CA ARG A 44 -4.16 6.31 12.65
C ARG A 44 -5.63 5.97 12.81
N LEU A 45 -6.14 4.89 12.21
CA LEU A 45 -7.55 4.49 12.28
C LEU A 45 -8.11 4.48 13.71
N ASN A 46 -7.34 3.98 14.67
CA ASN A 46 -7.78 3.91 16.08
C ASN A 46 -8.04 5.28 16.71
N LYS A 47 -7.36 6.32 16.22
CA LYS A 47 -7.44 7.69 16.72
C LYS A 47 -8.47 8.54 15.97
N LEU A 48 -8.97 8.06 14.83
CA LEU A 48 -9.93 8.80 14.00
C LEU A 48 -11.37 8.56 14.46
N ASN A 49 -12.22 9.55 14.21
CA ASN A 49 -13.68 9.39 14.32
C ASN A 49 -14.21 8.50 13.17
N GLU A 50 -15.46 8.06 13.27
CA GLU A 50 -16.06 7.12 12.31
C GLU A 50 -16.09 7.67 10.87
N TYR A 51 -16.37 8.96 10.72
CA TYR A 51 -16.38 9.64 9.42
C TYR A 51 -15.01 9.56 8.72
N GLU A 52 -13.94 9.92 9.43
CA GLU A 52 -12.58 9.92 8.88
C GLU A 52 -12.07 8.49 8.62
N ARG A 53 -12.48 7.50 9.43
CA ARG A 53 -12.18 6.08 9.16
C ARG A 53 -12.83 5.60 7.85
N ASN A 54 -14.11 5.86 7.68
CA ASN A 54 -14.85 5.46 6.47
C ASN A 54 -14.26 6.16 5.24
N ARG A 55 -13.92 7.45 5.38
CA ARG A 55 -13.27 8.21 4.30
C ARG A 55 -11.90 7.63 3.93
N LEU A 56 -11.07 7.30 4.92
CA LEU A 56 -9.75 6.68 4.67
C LEU A 56 -9.90 5.32 3.97
N GLN A 57 -10.84 4.49 4.42
CA GLN A 57 -11.08 3.17 3.82
C GLN A 57 -11.52 3.29 2.36
N LYS A 58 -12.49 4.16 2.06
CA LYS A 58 -12.95 4.40 0.68
C LYS A 58 -11.85 4.97 -0.22
N CYS A 59 -11.07 5.92 0.31
CA CYS A 59 -9.95 6.52 -0.42
C CYS A 59 -8.91 5.46 -0.76
N SER A 60 -8.49 4.65 0.23
CA SER A 60 -7.47 3.62 0.02
C SER A 60 -7.93 2.48 -0.88
N GLN A 61 -9.22 2.10 -0.84
CA GLN A 61 -9.77 1.07 -1.73
C GLN A 61 -9.84 1.52 -3.19
N GLY A 62 -10.00 2.83 -3.44
CA GLY A 62 -10.07 3.39 -4.79
C GLY A 62 -8.73 3.82 -5.38
N ALA A 63 -7.66 3.84 -4.58
CA ALA A 63 -6.34 4.28 -5.02
C ALA A 63 -5.71 3.29 -6.01
N GLN A 64 -5.27 3.79 -7.17
CA GLN A 64 -4.67 2.98 -8.23
C GLN A 64 -3.14 3.01 -8.21
N ASP A 65 -2.56 4.03 -7.57
CA ASP A 65 -1.12 4.20 -7.45
C ASP A 65 -0.69 4.64 -6.05
N ILE A 66 0.62 4.64 -5.85
CA ILE A 66 1.27 5.01 -4.59
C ILE A 66 1.01 6.46 -4.19
N TYR A 67 0.83 7.38 -5.15
CA TYR A 67 0.63 8.79 -4.87
C TYR A 67 -0.79 9.06 -4.38
N GLU A 68 -1.78 8.39 -4.97
CA GLU A 68 -3.17 8.36 -4.48
C GLU A 68 -3.23 7.79 -3.07
N GLN A 69 -2.58 6.64 -2.85
CA GLN A 69 -2.49 6.03 -1.53
C GLN A 69 -1.85 6.97 -0.51
N ALA A 70 -0.75 7.65 -0.87
CA ALA A 70 -0.10 8.63 -0.02
C ALA A 70 -1.03 9.78 0.36
N ARG A 71 -1.79 10.33 -0.60
CA ARG A 71 -2.77 11.40 -0.34
C ARG A 71 -3.85 10.96 0.66
N CYS A 72 -4.31 9.72 0.57
CA CYS A 72 -5.27 9.18 1.54
C CYS A 72 -4.67 9.14 2.95
N VAL A 73 -3.43 8.64 3.09
CA VAL A 73 -2.76 8.50 4.39
C VAL A 73 -2.41 9.86 5.00
N VAL A 74 -1.88 10.80 4.23
CA VAL A 74 -1.56 12.16 4.72
C VAL A 74 -2.79 12.84 5.30
N ARG A 75 -3.94 12.76 4.60
CA ARG A 75 -5.20 13.30 5.12
C ARG A 75 -5.63 12.66 6.43
N ALA A 76 -5.40 11.36 6.60
CA ALA A 76 -5.66 10.66 7.86
C ALA A 76 -4.67 11.03 8.99
N ILE A 77 -3.45 11.43 8.64
CA ILE A 77 -2.47 11.97 9.60
C ILE A 77 -2.89 13.37 10.07
N ASP A 78 -3.36 14.20 9.15
CA ASP A 78 -3.76 15.59 9.40
C ASP A 78 -5.14 15.73 10.06
N ALA A 79 -5.96 14.68 9.97
CA ALA A 79 -7.28 14.67 10.58
C ALA A 79 -7.20 14.79 12.11
N LYS A 80 -8.10 15.60 12.68
CA LYS A 80 -8.17 15.80 14.13
C LYS A 80 -8.50 14.46 14.81
N PRO A 81 -7.78 14.10 15.89
CA PRO A 81 -8.10 12.90 16.63
C PRO A 81 -9.50 13.01 17.23
N LYS A 82 -10.14 11.85 17.43
CA LYS A 82 -11.41 11.73 18.16
C LYS A 82 -11.25 12.47 19.49
N GLN A 83 -12.10 13.48 19.74
CA GLN A 83 -12.17 14.08 21.07
C GLN A 83 -12.60 12.97 22.02
N MET A 84 -11.72 12.61 22.97
CA MET A 84 -12.15 11.86 24.13
C MET A 84 -12.92 12.86 24.98
N ASP A 85 -14.24 12.74 25.03
CA ASP A 85 -15.03 13.44 26.03
C ASP A 85 -14.47 13.08 27.41
N SER A 86 -13.71 14.01 28.00
CA SER A 86 -13.28 13.95 29.38
C SER A 86 -14.47 14.30 30.27
N THR A 87 -15.56 13.52 30.24
CA THR A 87 -16.63 13.55 31.24
C THR A 87 -17.48 12.28 31.11
N ARG A 88 -17.18 11.24 31.89
CA ARG A 88 -18.06 10.72 32.95
C ARG A 88 -17.40 9.57 33.70
#